data_AF-A0A6B3CRZ1-F1
#
_entry.id   AF-A0A6B3CRZ1-F1
#
_cell.length_a   1.000
_cell.length_b   1.000
_cell.length_c   1.000
_cell.angle_alpha   90.00
_cell.angle_beta   90.00
_cell.angle_gamma   90.00
#
_symmetry.space_group_name_H-M   'P 1'
#
loop_
_entity.id
_entity.type
_entity.pdbx_description
1 polymer ?
#
loop_
_entity_poly.entity_id
_entity_poly.type
_entity_poly.pdbx_seq_one_letter_code
_entity_poly.pdbx_strand_id
1 'polypeptide(L)'
;NDGKVMQPYIVDEVKGPDLDTLEKTEPATMSEAVSAETAQKVQEMMEFTAKEGSARRAQIDGITVGGKTGTAQRGVNVNDEVPYGWFVSYGKKDDGSSVAVAVF
;
A
#
# COMPACT_ATOMS: atom_id res chain seq x y z
N ASN A 1 -7.26 -1.43 5.82
CA ASN A 1 -8.33 -0.49 6.22
C ASN A 1 -9.71 -1.04 5.87
N ASP A 2 -9.90 -2.36 5.95
CA ASP A 2 -11.20 -3.02 5.81
C ASP A 2 -12.07 -2.55 4.63
N GLY A 3 -11.44 -2.33 3.46
CA GLY A 3 -12.12 -1.90 2.24
C GLY A 3 -12.37 -0.39 2.09
N LYS A 4 -12.13 0.40 3.15
CA LYS A 4 -12.23 1.86 3.12
C LYS A 4 -11.00 2.51 2.51
N VAL A 5 -11.21 3.46 1.60
CA VAL A 5 -10.18 4.31 1.03
C VAL A 5 -10.06 5.56 1.89
N MET A 6 -8.88 5.77 2.49
CA MET A 6 -8.62 6.99 3.26
C MET A 6 -8.27 8.14 2.33
N GLN A 7 -8.70 9.35 2.68
CA GLN A 7 -8.26 10.56 1.99
C GLN A 7 -6.75 10.74 2.26
N PRO A 8 -5.88 10.70 1.24
CA PRO A 8 -4.45 10.93 1.44
C PRO A 8 -4.22 12.41 1.78
N TYR A 9 -3.29 12.66 2.70
CA TYR A 9 -2.81 13.98 3.08
C TYR A 9 -1.30 13.93 3.36
N ILE A 10 -0.62 15.06 3.18
CA ILE A 10 0.82 15.18 3.46
C ILE A 10 1.14 16.24 4.53
N VAL A 11 0.21 17.15 4.79
CA VAL A 11 0.33 18.18 5.83
C VAL A 11 -0.29 17.63 7.11
N ASP A 12 0.51 17.43 8.16
CA ASP A 12 0.01 17.02 9.47
C ASP A 12 -0.64 18.19 10.22
N GLU A 13 0.04 19.33 10.28
CA GLU A 13 -0.46 20.54 10.94
C GLU A 13 0.15 21.82 10.37
N VAL A 14 -0.57 22.93 10.53
CA VAL A 14 -0.10 24.28 10.22
C VAL A 14 0.14 25.01 11.53
N LYS A 15 1.35 25.57 11.70
CA LYS A 15 1.75 26.30 12.91
C LYS A 15 1.96 27.78 12.63
N GLY A 16 1.60 28.61 13.63
CA GLY A 16 1.90 30.02 13.66
C GLY A 16 3.38 30.30 13.94
N PRO A 17 3.84 31.57 13.82
CA PRO A 17 5.19 31.98 14.18
C PRO A 17 5.55 31.75 15.65
N ASP A 18 4.53 31.69 16.50
CA ASP A 18 4.58 31.36 17.94
C ASP A 18 4.57 29.85 18.22
N LEU A 19 4.53 29.02 17.19
CA LEU A 19 4.41 27.56 17.22
C LEU A 19 3.02 27.03 17.63
N ASP A 20 2.01 27.90 17.78
CA ASP A 20 0.65 27.48 18.06
C ASP A 20 0.04 26.77 16.85
N THR A 21 -0.71 25.70 17.10
CA THR A 21 -1.42 24.95 16.05
C THR A 21 -2.59 25.77 15.54
N LEU A 22 -2.52 26.23 14.30
CA LEU A 22 -3.60 26.93 13.61
C LEU A 22 -4.59 25.94 12.99
N GLU A 23 -4.07 24.87 12.40
CA GLU A 23 -4.86 23.81 11.77
C GLU A 23 -4.20 22.45 12.03
N LYS A 24 -5.02 21.44 12.30
CA LYS A 24 -4.61 20.03 12.43
C LYS A 24 -5.37 19.20 11.40
N THR A 25 -4.65 18.42 10.61
CA THR A 25 -5.30 17.53 9.64
C THR A 25 -5.79 16.27 10.34
N GLU A 26 -7.09 16.04 10.28
CA GLU A 26 -7.70 14.83 10.81
C GLU A 26 -7.91 13.78 9.68
N PRO A 27 -7.57 12.50 9.89
CA PRO A 27 -7.82 11.45 8.91
C PRO A 27 -9.31 11.33 8.57
N ALA A 28 -9.63 11.32 7.28
CA ALA A 28 -10.99 11.16 6.78
C ALA A 28 -11.12 9.95 5.84
N THR A 29 -12.28 9.29 5.87
CA THR A 29 -12.62 8.29 4.85
C THR A 29 -13.11 8.99 3.59
N MET A 30 -12.51 8.67 2.44
CA MET A 30 -12.90 9.20 1.13
C MET A 30 -14.07 8.39 0.54
N SER A 31 -13.97 7.05 0.61
CA SER A 31 -14.97 6.13 0.06
C SER A 31 -14.80 4.71 0.62
N GLU A 32 -15.71 3.82 0.24
CA GLU A 32 -15.58 2.37 0.44
C GLU A 32 -15.43 1.70 -0.93
N ALA A 33 -14.29 1.03 -1.18
CA ALA A 33 -14.02 0.39 -2.46
C ALA A 33 -14.64 -1.00 -2.54
N VAL A 34 -14.61 -1.74 -1.44
CA VAL A 34 -15.14 -3.09 -1.29
C VAL A 34 -15.58 -3.32 0.16
N SER A 35 -16.35 -4.37 0.42
CA SER A 35 -16.69 -4.76 1.79
C SER A 35 -15.45 -5.21 2.57
N ALA A 36 -15.51 -5.09 3.90
CA ALA A 36 -14.45 -5.59 4.79
C ALA A 36 -14.12 -7.07 4.54
N GLU A 37 -15.15 -7.92 4.33
CA GLU A 37 -14.95 -9.35 4.03
C GLU A 37 -14.16 -9.55 2.73
N THR A 38 -14.47 -8.78 1.68
CA THR A 38 -13.76 -8.84 0.41
C THR A 38 -12.31 -8.38 0.58
N ALA A 39 -12.09 -7.29 1.32
CA ALA A 39 -10.75 -6.78 1.60
C ALA A 39 -9.87 -7.81 2.33
N GLN A 40 -10.42 -8.53 3.31
CA GLN A 40 -9.71 -9.59 4.02
C GLN A 40 -9.32 -10.75 3.09
N LYS A 41 -10.22 -11.19 2.21
CA LYS A 41 -9.90 -12.23 1.21
C LYS A 41 -8.78 -11.77 0.26
N VAL A 42 -8.81 -10.52 -0.19
CA VAL A 42 -7.74 -9.95 -1.02
C VAL A 42 -6.42 -9.89 -0.25
N GLN A 43 -6.46 -9.51 1.02
CA GLN A 43 -5.30 -9.49 1.91
C GLN A 43 -4.64 -10.87 2.02
N GLU A 44 -5.43 -11.92 2.24
CA GLU A 44 -4.95 -13.31 2.29
C GLU A 44 -4.28 -13.74 0.97
N MET A 45 -4.87 -13.40 -0.18
CA MET A 45 -4.29 -13.69 -1.49
C MET A 45 -2.97 -12.94 -1.74
N MET A 46 -2.87 -11.70 -1.26
CA MET A 46 -1.63 -10.91 -1.33
C MET A 46 -0.54 -11.48 -0.43
N GLU A 47 -0.88 -11.96 0.77
CA GLU A 47 0.07 -12.68 1.63
C GLU A 47 0.52 -13.99 1.01
N PHE A 48 -0.39 -14.74 0.38
CA PHE A 48 -0.02 -15.95 -0.36
C PHE A 48 0.99 -15.64 -1.47
N THR A 49 0.82 -14.52 -2.19
CA THR A 49 1.77 -14.11 -3.23
C THR A 49 3.16 -13.77 -2.65
N ALA A 50 3.22 -13.24 -1.43
CA ALA A 50 4.47 -12.97 -0.72
C ALA A 50 5.11 -14.25 -0.14
N LYS A 51 4.30 -15.22 0.32
CA LYS A 51 4.80 -16.49 0.86
C LYS A 51 5.25 -17.44 -0.25
N GLU A 52 4.41 -17.60 -1.27
CA GLU A 52 4.52 -18.67 -2.27
C GLU A 52 4.44 -18.17 -3.72
N GLY A 53 4.29 -16.88 -3.97
CA GLY A 53 4.08 -16.35 -5.32
C GLY A 53 5.23 -15.54 -5.89
N SER A 54 4.86 -14.58 -6.74
CA SER A 54 5.78 -13.67 -7.42
C SER A 54 6.36 -12.59 -6.51
N ALA A 55 5.80 -12.38 -5.31
CA ALA A 55 6.26 -11.37 -4.35
C ALA A 55 7.20 -11.93 -3.26
N ARG A 56 7.68 -13.18 -3.37
CA ARG A 56 8.57 -13.83 -2.39
C ARG A 56 9.76 -12.98 -1.95
N ARG A 57 10.34 -12.20 -2.87
CA ARG A 57 11.49 -11.33 -2.57
C ARG A 57 11.18 -10.15 -1.64
N ALA A 58 9.90 -9.88 -1.36
CA ALA A 58 9.47 -8.81 -0.47
C ALA A 58 9.32 -9.25 0.99
N GLN A 59 9.55 -10.53 1.32
CA GLN A 59 9.47 -11.01 2.70
C GLN A 59 10.52 -10.35 3.59
N ILE A 60 10.11 -10.04 4.82
CA ILE A 60 10.96 -9.46 5.86
C ILE A 60 10.69 -10.22 7.15
N ASP A 61 11.75 -10.69 7.81
CA ASP A 61 11.63 -11.44 9.05
C ASP A 61 10.88 -10.63 10.12
N GLY A 62 9.91 -11.28 10.77
CA GLY A 62 9.07 -10.66 11.81
C GLY A 62 8.00 -9.69 11.30
N ILE A 63 7.79 -9.59 9.97
CA ILE A 63 6.75 -8.74 9.37
C ILE A 63 5.82 -9.59 8.51
N THR A 64 4.52 -9.47 8.73
CA THR A 64 3.52 -10.01 7.80
C THR A 64 3.48 -9.11 6.57
N VAL A 65 3.86 -9.65 5.41
CA VAL A 65 3.87 -8.95 4.13
C VAL A 65 2.78 -9.51 3.24
N GLY A 66 1.92 -8.63 2.73
CA GLY A 66 1.07 -8.92 1.58
C GLY A 66 1.47 -8.03 0.42
N GLY A 67 1.63 -8.59 -0.76
CA GLY A 67 2.03 -7.81 -1.93
C GLY A 67 1.62 -8.43 -3.24
N LYS A 68 1.50 -7.58 -4.27
CA LYS A 68 1.26 -8.01 -5.64
C LYS A 68 2.20 -7.29 -6.59
N THR A 69 2.86 -8.08 -7.42
CA THR A 69 3.71 -7.60 -8.51
C THR A 69 2.89 -7.28 -9.75
N GLY A 70 3.39 -6.36 -10.57
CA GLY A 70 2.89 -6.09 -11.92
C GLY A 70 4.06 -5.97 -12.90
N THR A 71 3.80 -6.36 -14.14
CA THR A 71 4.70 -6.11 -15.27
C THR A 71 3.85 -5.52 -16.37
N ALA A 72 4.21 -4.31 -16.83
CA ALA A 72 3.53 -3.66 -17.93
C ALA A 72 4.46 -3.57 -19.13
N GLN A 73 3.96 -3.95 -20.31
CA GLN A 73 4.68 -3.84 -21.56
C GLN A 73 5.09 -2.38 -21.81
N ARG A 74 6.30 -2.18 -22.33
CA ARG A 74 6.79 -0.89 -22.80
C ARG A 74 6.99 -0.96 -24.31
N GLY A 75 6.52 0.05 -25.04
CA GLY A 75 6.56 0.07 -26.51
C GLY A 75 5.59 -0.92 -27.16
N VAL A 76 5.61 -0.99 -28.50
CA VAL A 76 4.73 -1.86 -29.29
C VAL A 76 5.24 -3.30 -29.35
N ASN A 77 6.56 -3.48 -29.34
CA ASN A 77 7.22 -4.78 -29.41
C ASN A 77 7.96 -5.08 -28.11
N VAL A 78 7.61 -6.21 -27.49
CA VAL A 78 8.12 -6.65 -26.17
C VAL A 78 9.62 -6.90 -26.13
N ASN A 79 10.29 -7.01 -27.27
CA ASN A 79 11.72 -7.29 -27.34
C ASN A 79 12.60 -6.03 -27.39
N ASP A 80 12.00 -4.87 -27.66
CA ASP A 80 12.76 -3.65 -27.95
C ASP A 80 13.05 -2.84 -26.68
N GLU A 81 12.25 -3.06 -25.62
CA GLU A 81 12.28 -2.24 -24.42
C GLU A 81 12.05 -3.05 -23.15
N VAL A 82 12.75 -2.68 -22.07
CA VAL A 82 12.56 -3.30 -20.74
C VAL A 82 11.16 -2.93 -20.22
N PRO A 83 10.32 -3.89 -19.82
CA PRO A 83 8.97 -3.61 -19.31
C PRO A 83 9.03 -2.88 -17.96
N TYR A 84 7.97 -2.15 -17.63
CA TYR A 84 7.84 -1.52 -16.32
C TYR A 84 7.52 -2.57 -15.24
N GLY A 85 8.25 -2.50 -14.13
CA GLY A 85 8.00 -3.34 -12.96
C GLY A 85 7.22 -2.56 -11.91
N TRP A 86 6.15 -3.15 -11.39
CA TRP A 86 5.28 -2.54 -10.39
C TRP A 86 5.20 -3.40 -9.15
N PHE A 87 5.04 -2.76 -8.00
CA PHE A 87 4.74 -3.46 -6.76
C PHE A 87 3.83 -2.62 -5.87
N VAL A 88 2.77 -3.24 -5.38
CA VAL A 88 1.91 -2.69 -4.32
C VAL A 88 1.90 -3.68 -3.16
N SER A 89 2.16 -3.18 -1.96
CA SER A 89 2.26 -4.02 -0.77
C SER A 89 1.83 -3.30 0.48
N TYR A 90 1.64 -4.09 1.53
CA TYR A 90 1.66 -3.62 2.90
C TYR A 90 2.56 -4.51 3.75
N GLY A 91 3.06 -3.95 4.84
CA GLY A 91 3.74 -4.66 5.91
C GLY A 91 3.02 -4.42 7.23
N LYS A 92 2.86 -5.46 8.06
CA LYS A 92 2.21 -5.39 9.36
C LYS A 92 3.03 -6.12 10.43
N LYS A 93 3.23 -5.47 11.56
CA LYS A 93 3.80 -6.06 12.79
C LYS A 93 2.72 -6.69 13.65
N ASP A 94 3.14 -7.59 14.55
CA ASP A 94 2.25 -8.23 15.53
C ASP A 94 1.59 -7.22 16.50
N ASP A 95 2.23 -6.07 16.73
CA ASP A 95 1.69 -4.95 17.53
C ASP A 95 0.58 -4.15 16.82
N GLY A 96 0.26 -4.50 15.58
CA GLY A 96 -0.76 -3.84 14.77
C GLY A 96 -0.26 -2.68 13.91
N SER A 97 0.96 -2.21 14.12
CA SER A 97 1.57 -1.17 13.29
C SER A 97 1.69 -1.66 11.84
N SER A 98 1.34 -0.81 10.89
CA SER A 98 1.38 -1.17 9.47
C SER A 98 1.79 -0.01 8.57
N VAL A 99 2.28 -0.35 7.38
CA VAL A 99 2.65 0.58 6.31
C VAL A 99 2.15 0.03 4.97
N ALA A 100 1.77 0.92 4.06
CA ALA A 100 1.48 0.60 2.67
C ALA A 100 2.55 1.22 1.76
N VAL A 101 2.92 0.51 0.69
CA VAL A 101 3.96 0.91 -0.26
C VAL A 101 3.47 0.66 -1.68
N ALA A 102 3.74 1.61 -2.58
CA ALA A 102 3.57 1.46 -4.02
C ALA A 102 4.84 1.93 -4.73
N VAL A 103 5.36 1.12 -5.67
CA VAL A 103 6.58 1.40 -6.46
C VAL A 103 6.32 1.08 -7.93
N PHE A 104 6.92 1.89 -8.81
CA PHE A 104 6.81 1.81 -10.28
C PHE A 104 8.15 2.07 -10.96
#